data_AF-A0A2A6CJP9-F1
#
_entry.id   AF-A0A2A6CJP9-F1
#
_cell.length_a   1.000
_cell.length_b   1.000
_cell.length_c   1.000
_cell.angle_alpha   90.00
_cell.angle_beta   90.00
_cell.angle_gamma   90.00
#
_symmetry.space_group_name_H-M   'P 1'
#
loop_
_entity.id
_entity.type
_entity.pdbx_description
1 polymer ?
#
loop_
_entity_poly.entity_id
_entity_poly.type
_entity_poly.pdbx_seq_one_letter_code
_entity_poly.pdbx_strand_id
1 'polypeptide(L)'
;MVLFATAFILTTFAIGSSFCCLALWTIHKSKTLRESFGLLCKYQMVADLSLLTLSTFYCLFPKEYAPKDSSTMNIVICFMCEIFYHYSGAMHDLFAVNRFVYIVFPDMQQQWRNATPKILFVCAIITIWHTLLMMMLDINLYWTYDRDTFVWHMTDTPWTEFYVQYFELYWSTGELGLIVLLDTITFSHILFKKSKIAESEVHMNRRAETRLILQSFCQCIPTTTVNIIFFFVFPGTKSPNLQTVYSAIWIVTNIMDA
;
A
#
# COMPACT_ATOMS: atom_id res chain seq x y z
N MET A 1 -24.31 -10.31 10.86
CA MET A 1 -22.87 -9.98 10.86
C MET A 1 -22.11 -10.90 9.89
N VAL A 2 -22.12 -12.23 10.11
CA VAL A 2 -21.46 -13.22 9.23
C VAL A 2 -21.72 -12.99 7.74
N LEU A 3 -22.99 -12.98 7.31
CA LEU A 3 -23.36 -12.80 5.89
C LEU A 3 -22.78 -11.51 5.28
N PHE A 4 -22.82 -10.41 6.03
CA PHE A 4 -22.28 -9.12 5.60
C PHE A 4 -20.76 -9.19 5.46
N ALA A 5 -20.05 -9.67 6.48
CA ALA A 5 -18.59 -9.77 6.46
C ALA A 5 -18.09 -10.69 5.33
N THR A 6 -18.72 -11.86 5.16
CA THR A 6 -18.41 -12.78 4.06
C THR A 6 -18.65 -12.13 2.69
N ALA A 7 -19.80 -11.49 2.49
CA ALA A 7 -20.10 -10.82 1.23
C ALA A 7 -19.12 -9.66 0.96
N PHE A 8 -18.77 -8.90 1.98
CA PHE A 8 -17.82 -7.81 1.89
C PHE A 8 -16.42 -8.31 1.51
N ILE A 9 -15.88 -9.30 2.23
CA ILE A 9 -14.56 -9.89 1.94
C ILE A 9 -14.52 -10.46 0.51
N LEU A 10 -15.54 -11.22 0.10
CA LEU A 10 -15.61 -11.78 -1.25
C LEU A 10 -15.71 -10.71 -2.34
N THR A 11 -16.46 -9.64 -2.08
CA THR A 11 -16.58 -8.51 -3.00
C THR A 11 -15.26 -7.77 -3.15
N THR A 12 -14.58 -7.48 -2.04
CA THR A 12 -13.26 -6.86 -2.02
C THR A 12 -12.25 -7.71 -2.78
N PHE A 13 -12.22 -9.01 -2.54
CA PHE A 13 -11.36 -9.95 -3.26
C PHE A 13 -11.64 -9.96 -4.77
N ALA A 14 -12.90 -10.12 -5.16
CA ALA A 14 -13.29 -10.24 -6.56
C ALA A 14 -12.97 -8.96 -7.35
N ILE A 15 -13.33 -7.79 -6.80
CA ILE A 15 -13.08 -6.50 -7.46
C ILE A 15 -11.59 -6.19 -7.48
N GLY A 16 -10.91 -6.26 -6.32
CA GLY A 16 -9.48 -5.95 -6.21
C GLY A 16 -8.63 -6.85 -7.09
N SER A 17 -8.87 -8.16 -7.08
CA SER A 17 -8.11 -9.10 -7.91
C SER A 17 -8.38 -8.88 -9.39
N SER A 18 -9.60 -8.50 -9.77
CA SER A 18 -9.94 -8.19 -11.17
C SER A 18 -9.19 -6.96 -11.67
N PHE A 19 -9.15 -5.88 -10.89
CA PHE A 19 -8.40 -4.68 -11.26
C PHE A 19 -6.89 -4.93 -11.29
N CYS A 20 -6.33 -5.64 -10.30
CA CYS A 20 -4.90 -6.00 -10.32
C CYS A 20 -4.54 -6.86 -11.55
N CYS A 21 -5.37 -7.85 -11.89
CA CYS A 21 -5.16 -8.66 -13.09
C CYS A 21 -5.25 -7.82 -14.37
N LEU A 22 -6.21 -6.90 -14.45
CA LEU A 22 -6.37 -6.00 -15.58
C LEU A 22 -5.17 -5.05 -15.74
N ALA A 23 -4.67 -4.51 -14.63
CA ALA A 23 -3.48 -3.68 -14.58
C ALA A 23 -2.23 -4.45 -15.05
N LEU A 24 -2.01 -5.67 -14.53
CA LEU A 24 -0.92 -6.54 -14.96
C LEU A 24 -1.00 -6.89 -16.45
N TRP A 25 -2.20 -7.20 -16.95
CA TRP A 25 -2.43 -7.46 -18.37
C TRP A 25 -2.12 -6.22 -19.22
N THR A 26 -2.54 -5.03 -18.77
CA THR A 26 -2.28 -3.75 -19.42
C THR A 26 -0.78 -3.44 -19.48
N ILE A 27 -0.05 -3.62 -18.37
CA ILE A 27 1.41 -3.45 -18.31
C ILE A 27 2.11 -4.43 -19.26
N HIS A 28 1.66 -5.69 -19.30
CA HIS A 28 2.23 -6.70 -20.19
C HIS A 28 2.06 -6.34 -21.69
N LYS A 29 0.87 -5.84 -22.06
CA LYS A 29 0.54 -5.46 -23.45
C LYS A 29 1.16 -4.13 -23.87
N SER A 30 1.31 -3.19 -22.95
CA SER A 30 1.83 -1.85 -23.25
C SER A 30 3.36 -1.85 -23.30
N LYS A 31 3.95 -1.65 -24.49
CA LYS A 31 5.40 -1.47 -24.64
C LYS A 31 5.91 -0.24 -23.87
N THR A 32 5.10 0.80 -23.80
CA THR A 32 5.41 2.07 -23.12
C THR A 32 5.49 1.95 -21.60
N LEU A 33 4.88 0.92 -21.02
CA LEU A 33 4.93 0.65 -19.58
C LEU A 33 6.01 -0.36 -19.19
N ARG A 34 6.87 -0.83 -20.12
CA ARG A 34 7.94 -1.80 -19.79
C ARG A 34 9.17 -1.19 -19.13
N GLU A 35 9.09 0.09 -18.81
CA GLU A 35 10.13 0.86 -18.13
C GLU A 35 10.09 0.65 -16.61
N SER A 36 11.01 1.27 -15.87
CA SER A 36 11.05 1.24 -14.39
C SER A 36 9.68 1.39 -13.75
N PHE A 37 8.90 2.34 -14.25
CA PHE A 37 7.58 2.61 -13.71
C PHE A 37 6.64 1.40 -13.76
N GLY A 38 6.52 0.72 -14.90
CA GLY A 38 5.65 -0.46 -14.95
C GLY A 38 6.26 -1.68 -14.28
N LEU A 39 7.58 -1.72 -14.04
CA LEU A 39 8.16 -2.70 -13.13
C LEU A 39 7.66 -2.46 -11.69
N LEU A 40 7.70 -1.21 -11.21
CA LEU A 40 7.15 -0.85 -9.90
C LEU A 40 5.66 -1.23 -9.79
N CYS A 41 4.83 -0.82 -10.76
CA CYS A 41 3.41 -1.19 -10.79
C CYS A 41 3.19 -2.70 -10.82
N LYS A 42 4.01 -3.44 -11.58
CA LYS A 42 3.92 -4.91 -11.61
C LYS A 42 4.15 -5.51 -10.23
N TYR A 43 5.16 -5.05 -9.49
CA TYR A 43 5.45 -5.56 -8.16
C TYR A 43 4.39 -5.16 -7.13
N GLN A 44 3.84 -3.94 -7.22
CA GLN A 44 2.69 -3.53 -6.41
C GLN A 44 1.50 -4.45 -6.63
N MET A 45 1.06 -4.61 -7.88
CA MET A 45 -0.11 -5.45 -8.20
C MET A 45 0.07 -6.92 -7.80
N VAL A 46 1.30 -7.44 -7.86
CA VAL A 46 1.61 -8.80 -7.37
C VAL A 46 1.51 -8.89 -5.85
N ALA A 47 2.00 -7.87 -5.12
CA ALA A 47 1.86 -7.80 -3.68
C ALA A 47 0.39 -7.68 -3.27
N ASP A 48 -0.37 -6.81 -3.94
CA ASP A 48 -1.80 -6.61 -3.70
C ASP A 48 -2.60 -7.89 -3.95
N LEU A 49 -2.33 -8.60 -5.05
CA LEU A 49 -2.96 -9.91 -5.32
C LEU A 49 -2.60 -10.94 -4.25
N SER A 50 -1.35 -10.97 -3.81
CA SER A 50 -0.89 -11.91 -2.79
C SER A 50 -1.55 -11.62 -1.45
N LEU A 51 -1.64 -10.35 -1.06
CA LEU A 51 -2.34 -9.90 0.14
C LEU A 51 -3.83 -10.21 0.06
N LEU A 52 -4.51 -9.81 -1.02
CA LEU A 52 -5.95 -10.06 -1.22
C LEU A 52 -6.26 -11.56 -1.15
N THR A 53 -5.45 -12.38 -1.83
CA THR A 53 -5.60 -13.84 -1.82
C THR A 53 -5.41 -14.39 -0.42
N LEU A 54 -4.27 -14.14 0.20
CA LEU A 54 -3.92 -14.71 1.50
C LEU A 54 -4.91 -14.27 2.59
N SER A 55 -5.20 -12.98 2.68
CA SER A 55 -6.14 -12.43 3.66
C SER A 55 -7.55 -12.96 3.46
N THR A 56 -8.04 -13.05 2.22
CA THR A 56 -9.40 -13.55 1.91
C THR A 56 -9.54 -15.02 2.30
N PHE A 57 -8.62 -15.88 1.83
CA PHE A 57 -8.66 -17.30 2.18
C PHE A 57 -8.54 -17.50 3.68
N TYR A 58 -7.70 -16.69 4.34
CA TYR A 58 -7.54 -16.75 5.78
C TYR A 58 -8.82 -16.31 6.52
N CYS A 59 -9.45 -15.20 6.12
CA CYS A 59 -10.68 -14.70 6.76
C CYS A 59 -11.87 -15.64 6.57
N LEU A 60 -11.95 -16.31 5.42
CA LEU A 60 -13.05 -17.23 5.08
C LEU A 60 -12.83 -18.65 5.61
N PHE A 61 -11.67 -18.94 6.20
CA PHE A 61 -11.40 -20.25 6.79
C PHE A 61 -12.36 -20.52 7.97
N PRO A 62 -13.05 -21.69 8.02
CA PRO A 62 -14.01 -21.96 9.08
C PRO A 62 -13.35 -21.99 10.46
N LYS A 63 -14.06 -21.47 11.47
CA LYS A 63 -13.54 -21.30 12.84
C LYS A 63 -13.09 -22.63 13.46
N GLU A 64 -13.78 -23.72 13.15
CA GLU A 64 -13.53 -25.06 13.69
C GLU A 64 -12.19 -25.64 13.21
N TYR A 65 -11.72 -25.19 12.04
CA TYR A 65 -10.48 -25.65 11.42
C TYR A 65 -9.36 -24.59 11.49
N ALA A 66 -9.71 -23.35 11.87
CA ALA A 66 -8.75 -22.26 11.91
C ALA A 66 -7.64 -22.54 12.93
N PRO A 67 -6.39 -22.16 12.62
CA PRO A 67 -5.31 -22.20 13.59
C PRO A 67 -5.69 -21.37 14.82
N LYS A 68 -5.32 -21.83 16.01
CA LYS A 68 -5.48 -21.02 17.24
C LYS A 68 -4.75 -19.69 17.09
N ASP A 69 -5.28 -18.63 17.69
CA ASP A 69 -4.72 -17.27 17.59
C ASP A 69 -3.24 -17.22 17.97
N SER A 70 -2.84 -17.93 19.03
CA SER A 70 -1.44 -17.97 19.49
C SER A 70 -0.56 -19.00 18.77
N SER A 71 -1.06 -19.66 17.72
CA SER A 71 -0.29 -20.68 17.02
C SER A 71 0.69 -20.04 16.03
N THR A 72 1.85 -20.67 15.84
CA THR A 72 2.85 -20.23 14.87
C THR A 72 2.28 -20.09 13.46
N MET A 73 1.32 -20.93 13.07
CA MET A 73 0.69 -20.84 11.76
C MET A 73 -0.14 -19.55 11.60
N ASN A 74 -0.94 -19.16 12.60
CA ASN A 74 -1.67 -17.89 12.56
C ASN A 74 -0.70 -16.71 12.45
N ILE A 75 0.33 -16.70 13.32
CA ILE A 75 1.34 -15.65 13.34
C ILE A 75 2.00 -15.53 11.96
N VAL A 76 2.50 -16.63 11.39
CA VAL A 76 3.15 -16.60 10.06
C VAL A 76 2.22 -16.07 8.96
N ILE A 77 0.94 -16.45 8.97
CA ILE A 77 -0.02 -15.94 7.97
C ILE A 77 -0.19 -14.42 8.11
N CYS A 78 -0.38 -13.93 9.33
CA CYS A 78 -0.55 -12.51 9.60
C CYS A 78 0.71 -11.71 9.24
N PHE A 79 1.89 -12.24 9.57
CA PHE A 79 3.18 -11.70 9.15
C PHE A 79 3.31 -11.56 7.63
N MET A 80 2.92 -12.60 6.88
CA MET A 80 2.98 -12.56 5.43
C MET A 80 2.02 -11.52 4.84
N CYS A 81 0.80 -11.39 5.39
CA CYS A 81 -0.13 -10.33 4.99
C CYS A 81 0.47 -8.94 5.24
N GLU A 82 1.06 -8.72 6.41
CA GLU A 82 1.67 -7.45 6.79
C GLU A 82 2.88 -7.10 5.92
N ILE A 83 3.73 -8.08 5.59
CA ILE A 83 4.84 -7.88 4.64
C ILE A 83 4.31 -7.44 3.28
N PHE A 84 3.26 -8.08 2.76
CA PHE A 84 2.68 -7.68 1.48
C PHE A 84 2.05 -6.28 1.53
N TYR A 85 1.39 -5.95 2.64
CA TYR A 85 0.81 -4.62 2.88
C TYR A 85 1.89 -3.53 2.86
N HIS A 86 2.93 -3.65 3.70
CA HIS A 86 4.01 -2.65 3.73
C HIS A 86 4.83 -2.64 2.44
N TYR A 87 4.98 -3.79 1.77
CA TYR A 87 5.64 -3.83 0.46
C TYR A 87 4.85 -3.09 -0.61
N SER A 88 3.52 -3.21 -0.61
CA SER A 88 2.66 -2.38 -1.47
C SER A 88 2.76 -0.90 -1.09
N GLY A 89 2.73 -0.58 0.21
CA GLY A 89 2.98 0.77 0.75
C GLY A 89 4.28 1.40 0.22
N ALA A 90 5.39 0.68 0.32
CA ALA A 90 6.70 1.13 -0.16
C ALA A 90 6.73 1.39 -1.68
N MET A 91 5.84 0.78 -2.48
CA MET A 91 5.75 1.10 -3.91
C MET A 91 5.24 2.53 -4.13
N HIS A 92 4.39 3.06 -3.26
CA HIS A 92 3.92 4.45 -3.31
C HIS A 92 5.07 5.45 -3.16
N ASP A 93 5.98 5.20 -2.21
CA ASP A 93 7.21 5.98 -2.08
C ASP A 93 8.05 5.90 -3.35
N LEU A 94 8.26 4.68 -3.87
CA LEU A 94 9.05 4.48 -5.09
C LEU A 94 8.41 5.13 -6.32
N PHE A 95 7.08 5.27 -6.38
CA PHE A 95 6.44 6.04 -7.45
C PHE A 95 6.74 7.52 -7.35
N ALA A 96 6.71 8.10 -6.14
CA ALA A 96 7.09 9.48 -5.91
C ALA A 96 8.57 9.70 -6.26
N VAL A 97 9.48 8.80 -5.84
CA VAL A 97 10.90 8.85 -6.22
C VAL A 97 11.07 8.72 -7.72
N ASN A 98 10.38 7.78 -8.37
CA ASN A 98 10.45 7.58 -9.82
C ASN A 98 10.01 8.85 -10.57
N ARG A 99 8.89 9.48 -10.17
CA ARG A 99 8.46 10.77 -10.77
C ARG A 99 9.51 11.84 -10.58
N PHE A 100 10.00 11.99 -9.34
CA PHE A 100 11.02 12.97 -9.00
C PHE A 100 12.28 12.82 -9.86
N VAL A 101 12.84 11.61 -9.97
CA VAL A 101 14.03 11.34 -10.77
C VAL A 101 13.78 11.63 -12.25
N TYR A 102 12.68 11.13 -12.83
CA TYR A 102 12.44 11.30 -14.27
C TYR A 102 12.19 12.75 -14.69
N ILE A 103 11.64 13.57 -13.79
CA ILE A 103 11.24 14.95 -14.09
C ILE A 103 12.35 15.94 -13.71
N VAL A 104 12.93 15.80 -12.52
CA VAL A 104 13.93 16.73 -11.98
C VAL A 104 15.34 16.40 -12.46
N PHE A 105 15.64 15.11 -12.67
CA PHE A 105 16.99 14.63 -13.05
C PHE A 105 16.95 13.73 -14.29
N PRO A 106 16.65 14.29 -15.49
CA PRO A 106 16.51 13.50 -16.72
C PRO A 106 17.78 12.71 -17.07
N ASP A 107 18.97 13.21 -16.74
CA ASP A 107 20.25 12.55 -17.00
C ASP A 107 20.46 11.27 -16.16
N MET A 108 19.71 11.12 -15.05
CA MET A 108 19.80 9.97 -14.15
C MET A 108 18.82 8.84 -14.49
N GLN A 109 17.95 9.01 -15.49
CA GLN A 109 16.90 8.03 -15.83
C GLN A 109 17.47 6.64 -16.14
N GLN A 110 18.58 6.54 -16.88
CA GLN A 110 19.18 5.25 -17.21
C GLN A 110 19.78 4.56 -15.96
N GLN A 111 20.38 5.33 -15.06
CA GLN A 111 20.93 4.80 -13.81
C GLN A 111 19.81 4.28 -12.91
N TRP A 112 18.72 5.05 -12.78
CA TRP A 112 17.52 4.64 -12.07
C TRP A 112 16.92 3.36 -12.64
N ARG A 113 16.86 3.24 -13.97
CA ARG A 113 16.38 2.04 -14.66
C ARG A 113 17.16 0.79 -14.27
N ASN A 114 18.47 0.90 -14.25
CA ASN A 114 19.35 -0.21 -13.87
C ASN A 114 19.30 -0.50 -12.36
N ALA A 115 19.00 0.50 -11.53
CA ALA A 115 18.92 0.37 -10.07
C ALA A 115 17.56 -0.15 -9.59
N THR A 116 16.47 0.09 -10.33
CA THR A 116 15.09 -0.23 -9.91
C THR A 116 14.93 -1.67 -9.39
N PRO A 117 15.43 -2.73 -10.08
CA PRO A 117 15.28 -4.10 -9.58
C PRO A 117 16.00 -4.35 -8.24
N LYS A 118 17.15 -3.69 -8.02
CA LYS A 118 17.91 -3.79 -6.76
C LYS A 118 17.19 -3.06 -5.63
N ILE A 119 16.64 -1.89 -5.93
CA ILE A 119 15.85 -1.11 -4.97
C ILE A 119 14.62 -1.90 -4.53
N LEU A 120 13.90 -2.53 -5.46
CA LEU A 120 12.76 -3.40 -5.15
C LEU A 120 13.14 -4.53 -4.18
N PHE A 121 14.29 -5.18 -4.39
CA PHE A 121 14.79 -6.21 -3.48
C PHE A 121 15.13 -5.64 -2.10
N VAL A 122 15.77 -4.46 -2.05
CA VAL A 122 16.07 -3.78 -0.77
C VAL A 122 14.78 -3.39 -0.04
N CYS A 123 13.76 -2.89 -0.75
CA CYS A 123 12.45 -2.60 -0.17
C CYS A 123 11.83 -3.84 0.45
N ALA A 124 11.91 -5.01 -0.19
CA ALA A 124 11.41 -6.26 0.38
C ALA A 124 12.13 -6.63 1.69
N ILE A 125 13.45 -6.42 1.77
CA ILE A 125 14.20 -6.65 3.02
C ILE A 125 13.78 -5.66 4.10
N ILE A 126 13.62 -4.38 3.76
CA ILE A 126 13.20 -3.34 4.71
C ILE A 126 11.80 -3.66 5.27
N THR A 127 10.86 -4.08 4.43
CA THR A 127 9.49 -4.38 4.88
C THR A 127 9.44 -5.64 5.73
N ILE A 128 10.23 -6.68 5.41
CA ILE A 128 10.40 -7.84 6.30
C ILE A 128 10.95 -7.41 7.65
N TRP A 129 11.99 -6.56 7.68
CA TRP A 129 12.57 -6.06 8.92
C TRP A 129 11.59 -5.21 9.73
N HIS A 130 10.83 -4.34 9.06
CA HIS A 130 9.76 -3.54 9.65
C HIS A 130 8.75 -4.43 10.38
N THR A 131 8.21 -5.44 9.69
CA THR A 131 7.26 -6.40 10.28
C THR A 131 7.88 -7.20 11.44
N LEU A 132 9.15 -7.60 11.34
CA LEU A 132 9.84 -8.29 12.43
C LEU A 132 10.06 -7.41 13.67
N LEU A 133 10.17 -6.09 13.51
CA LEU A 133 10.38 -5.15 14.60
C LEU A 133 9.23 -5.20 15.62
N MET A 134 7.99 -5.41 15.14
CA MET A 134 6.81 -5.65 15.99
C MET A 134 7.06 -6.79 17.00
N MET A 135 7.50 -7.96 16.52
CA MET A 135 7.80 -9.12 17.37
C MET A 135 9.08 -8.98 18.19
N MET A 136 10.01 -8.10 17.79
CA MET A 136 11.20 -7.80 18.58
C MET A 136 10.87 -6.95 19.82
N LEU A 137 9.82 -6.12 19.75
CA LEU A 137 9.34 -5.36 20.92
C LEU A 137 8.65 -6.29 21.93
N ASP A 138 7.78 -7.19 21.44
CA ASP A 138 7.14 -8.22 22.24
C ASP A 138 6.80 -9.42 21.36
N ILE A 139 7.21 -10.63 21.77
CA ILE A 139 6.96 -11.87 21.01
C ILE A 139 5.47 -12.17 20.86
N ASN A 140 4.63 -11.62 21.75
CA ASN A 140 3.18 -11.76 21.70
C ASN A 140 2.50 -10.62 20.95
N LEU A 141 3.24 -9.64 20.42
CA LEU A 141 2.68 -8.55 19.63
C LEU A 141 2.65 -8.95 18.15
N TYR A 142 1.44 -9.25 17.67
CA TYR A 142 1.18 -9.57 16.27
C TYR A 142 -0.26 -9.25 15.88
N TRP A 143 -0.50 -9.15 14.58
CA TRP A 143 -1.85 -9.09 14.03
C TRP A 143 -2.59 -10.41 14.18
N THR A 144 -3.86 -10.33 14.51
CA THR A 144 -4.77 -11.46 14.53
C THR A 144 -6.12 -11.07 13.91
N TYR A 145 -6.87 -12.07 13.46
CA TYR A 145 -8.19 -11.90 12.88
C TYR A 145 -9.23 -12.56 13.78
N ASP A 146 -10.04 -11.75 14.43
CA ASP A 146 -11.17 -12.24 15.23
C ASP A 146 -12.27 -12.74 14.31
N ARG A 147 -12.57 -14.04 14.38
CA ARG A 147 -13.61 -14.68 13.56
C ARG A 147 -15.02 -14.48 14.10
N ASP A 148 -15.17 -14.11 15.37
CA ASP A 148 -16.48 -13.83 15.96
C ASP A 148 -16.95 -12.43 15.59
N THR A 149 -16.03 -11.46 15.58
CA THR A 149 -16.32 -10.06 15.24
C THR A 149 -15.97 -9.68 13.80
N PHE A 150 -15.24 -10.53 13.07
CA PHE A 150 -14.73 -10.28 11.72
C PHE A 150 -13.83 -9.03 11.65
N VAL A 151 -12.96 -8.88 12.64
CA VAL A 151 -12.10 -7.69 12.82
C VAL A 151 -10.64 -8.10 12.88
N TRP A 152 -9.82 -7.45 12.05
CA TRP A 152 -8.37 -7.46 12.20
C TRP A 152 -7.98 -6.55 13.35
N HIS A 153 -7.17 -7.05 14.28
CA HIS A 153 -6.65 -6.28 15.39
C HIS A 153 -5.26 -6.78 15.79
N MET A 154 -4.46 -5.92 16.41
CA MET A 154 -3.24 -6.36 17.09
C MET A 154 -3.61 -6.95 18.45
N THR A 155 -2.91 -7.99 18.85
CA THR A 155 -2.95 -8.53 20.21
C THR A 155 -2.70 -7.44 21.25
N ASP A 156 -3.40 -7.51 22.38
CA ASP A 156 -3.25 -6.57 23.49
C ASP A 156 -2.06 -6.96 24.39
N THR A 157 -0.98 -6.18 24.29
CA THR A 157 0.24 -6.32 25.09
C THR A 157 0.65 -4.94 25.64
N PRO A 158 1.54 -4.88 26.65
CA PRO A 158 2.05 -3.60 27.16
C PRO A 158 2.72 -2.72 26.08
N TRP A 159 3.12 -3.31 24.94
CA TRP A 159 3.77 -2.62 23.83
C TRP A 159 2.82 -2.24 22.69
N THR A 160 1.57 -2.72 22.68
CA THR A 160 0.62 -2.47 21.60
C THR A 160 0.36 -0.98 21.39
N GLU A 161 0.08 -0.24 22.46
CA GLU A 161 -0.16 1.19 22.37
C GLU A 161 1.07 1.95 21.86
N PHE A 162 2.26 1.59 22.36
CA PHE A 162 3.52 2.18 21.91
C PHE A 162 3.74 1.92 20.41
N TYR A 163 3.56 0.68 19.97
CA TYR A 163 3.75 0.30 18.58
C TYR A 163 2.77 1.04 17.65
N VAL A 164 1.47 1.03 17.97
CA VAL A 164 0.45 1.65 17.13
C VAL A 164 0.59 3.17 17.08
N GLN A 165 0.68 3.83 18.24
CA GLN A 165 0.63 5.30 18.30
C GLN A 165 1.95 5.98 17.94
N TYR A 166 3.08 5.30 18.16
CA TYR A 166 4.39 5.89 17.91
C TYR A 166 5.01 5.24 16.69
N PHE A 167 5.27 3.93 16.70
CA PHE A 167 6.01 3.32 15.60
C PHE A 167 5.24 3.37 14.27
N GLU A 168 4.04 2.78 14.20
CA GLU A 168 3.24 2.73 12.98
C GLU A 168 2.79 4.13 12.53
N LEU A 169 2.23 4.94 13.44
CA LEU A 169 1.77 6.27 13.08
C LEU A 169 2.91 7.16 12.55
N TYR A 170 4.08 7.19 13.21
CA TYR A 170 5.21 7.99 12.71
C TYR A 170 5.79 7.42 11.42
N TRP A 171 5.85 6.10 11.27
CA TRP A 171 6.28 5.47 10.03
C TRP A 171 5.38 5.86 8.87
N SER A 172 4.07 5.63 8.97
CA SER A 172 3.10 5.97 7.92
C SER A 172 3.01 7.48 7.66
N THR A 173 3.20 8.31 8.68
CA THR A 173 3.29 9.78 8.51
C THR A 173 4.58 10.16 7.79
N GLY A 174 5.68 9.46 8.04
CA GLY A 174 6.97 9.65 7.37
C GLY A 174 6.89 9.31 5.89
N GLU A 175 6.30 8.17 5.53
CA GLU A 175 6.04 7.76 4.14
C GLU A 175 5.18 8.81 3.41
N LEU A 176 4.04 9.18 4.00
CA LEU A 176 3.17 10.20 3.41
C LEU A 176 3.88 11.56 3.27
N GLY A 177 4.66 11.96 4.28
CA GLY A 177 5.45 13.18 4.25
C GLY A 177 6.50 13.17 3.15
N LEU A 178 7.16 12.03 2.92
CA LEU A 178 8.12 11.84 1.84
C LEU A 178 7.45 11.97 0.46
N ILE A 179 6.31 11.32 0.25
CA ILE A 179 5.53 11.41 -1.00
C ILE A 179 5.15 12.86 -1.28
N VAL A 180 4.54 13.54 -0.30
CA VAL A 180 4.09 14.94 -0.44
C VAL A 180 5.28 15.87 -0.72
N LEU A 181 6.41 15.67 -0.03
CA LEU A 181 7.62 16.47 -0.24
C LEU A 181 8.15 16.30 -1.67
N LEU A 182 8.33 15.06 -2.13
CA LEU A 182 8.88 14.76 -3.45
C LEU A 182 7.96 15.24 -4.56
N ASP A 183 6.65 15.04 -4.42
CA ASP A 183 5.67 15.53 -5.39
C ASP A 183 5.61 17.07 -5.39
N THR A 184 5.72 17.73 -4.24
CA THR A 184 5.79 19.20 -4.15
C THR A 184 7.02 19.75 -4.88
N ILE A 185 8.20 19.13 -4.71
CA ILE A 185 9.42 19.54 -5.42
C ILE A 185 9.23 19.30 -6.93
N THR A 186 8.69 18.15 -7.31
CA THR A 186 8.43 17.77 -8.70
C THR A 186 7.50 18.77 -9.38
N PHE A 187 6.37 19.12 -8.75
CA PHE A 187 5.43 20.10 -9.28
C PHE A 187 6.02 21.50 -9.33
N SER A 188 6.75 21.91 -8.30
CA SER A 188 7.46 23.19 -8.30
C SER A 188 8.40 23.29 -9.49
N HIS A 189 9.20 22.24 -9.74
CA HIS A 189 10.11 22.19 -10.89
C HIS A 189 9.38 22.32 -12.24
N ILE A 190 8.25 21.62 -12.40
CA ILE A 190 7.41 21.74 -13.62
C ILE A 190 6.91 23.17 -13.80
N LEU A 191 6.36 23.79 -12.74
CA LEU A 191 5.84 25.16 -12.78
C LEU A 191 6.94 26.18 -13.12
N PHE A 192 8.12 26.05 -12.52
CA PHE A 192 9.27 26.91 -12.84
C PHE A 192 9.72 26.73 -14.30
N LYS A 193 9.81 25.50 -14.79
CA LYS A 193 10.22 25.24 -16.19
C LYS A 193 9.20 25.81 -17.18
N LYS A 194 7.90 25.70 -16.88
CA LYS A 194 6.82 26.27 -17.70
C LYS A 194 6.93 27.79 -17.85
N SER A 195 7.36 28.50 -16.81
CA SER A 195 7.56 29.96 -16.89
C SER A 195 8.64 30.39 -17.90
N LYS A 196 9.49 29.45 -18.34
CA LYS A 196 10.62 29.71 -19.26
C LYS A 196 10.42 29.21 -20.69
N ILE A 197 9.37 28.43 -20.97
CA ILE A 197 9.15 27.81 -22.29
C ILE A 197 8.17 28.64 -23.14
N ALA A 198 8.47 28.82 -24.43
CA ALA A 198 7.62 29.54 -25.39
C ALA A 198 6.29 28.79 -25.66
N GLU A 199 5.21 29.54 -25.94
CA GLU A 199 3.82 29.05 -26.02
C GLU A 199 3.58 27.81 -26.92
N SER A 200 4.43 27.56 -27.93
CA SER A 200 4.24 26.46 -28.88
C SER A 200 4.59 25.06 -28.34
N GLU A 201 5.49 24.93 -27.35
CA GLU A 201 5.85 23.64 -26.72
C GLU A 201 4.93 23.27 -25.53
N VAL A 202 4.04 24.18 -25.15
CA VAL A 202 3.22 24.07 -23.93
C VAL A 202 2.13 22.98 -24.06
N HIS A 203 1.58 22.76 -25.25
CA HIS A 203 0.44 21.86 -25.44
C HIS A 203 0.77 20.37 -25.26
N MET A 204 1.94 19.91 -25.71
CA MET A 204 2.33 18.49 -25.59
C MET A 204 2.75 18.13 -24.15
N ASN A 205 3.38 19.07 -23.43
CA ASN A 205 3.77 18.92 -22.04
C ASN A 205 2.57 18.87 -21.07
N ARG A 206 1.50 19.63 -21.36
CA ARG A 206 0.32 19.73 -20.48
C ARG A 206 -0.37 18.37 -20.26
N ARG A 207 -0.44 17.50 -21.28
CA ARG A 207 -1.09 16.18 -21.15
C ARG A 207 -0.28 15.21 -20.27
N ALA A 208 1.04 15.25 -20.37
CA ALA A 208 1.92 14.45 -19.51
C ALA A 208 1.86 14.95 -18.06
N GLU A 209 1.87 16.28 -17.88
CA GLU A 209 1.74 16.94 -16.57
C GLU A 209 0.42 16.60 -15.87
N THR A 210 -0.72 16.74 -16.54
CA THR A 210 -2.03 16.37 -15.94
C THR A 210 -2.08 14.91 -15.51
N ARG A 211 -1.43 14.01 -16.27
CA ARG A 211 -1.35 12.58 -15.89
C ARG A 211 -0.51 12.37 -14.64
N LEU A 212 0.62 13.08 -14.51
CA LEU A 212 1.50 13.00 -13.33
C LEU A 212 0.82 13.56 -12.07
N ILE A 213 0.11 14.68 -12.21
CA ILE A 213 -0.71 15.26 -11.13
C ILE A 213 -1.78 14.27 -10.69
N LEU A 214 -2.55 13.75 -11.65
CA LEU A 214 -3.60 12.78 -11.36
C LEU A 214 -3.02 11.54 -10.66
N GLN A 215 -1.88 11.04 -11.13
CA GLN A 215 -1.20 9.89 -10.53
C GLN A 215 -0.78 10.16 -9.08
N SER A 216 -0.22 11.33 -8.79
CA SER A 216 0.15 11.74 -7.42
C SER A 216 -1.07 11.80 -6.51
N PHE A 217 -2.18 12.41 -6.95
CA PHE A 217 -3.42 12.44 -6.19
C PHE A 217 -4.01 11.04 -5.98
N CYS A 218 -4.06 10.22 -7.03
CA CYS A 218 -4.57 8.85 -6.95
C CYS A 218 -3.75 7.96 -6.01
N GLN A 219 -2.47 8.26 -5.76
CA GLN A 219 -1.64 7.54 -4.79
C GLN A 219 -1.77 8.11 -3.38
N CYS A 220 -1.79 9.43 -3.22
CA CYS A 220 -1.91 10.05 -1.90
C CYS A 220 -3.26 9.77 -1.23
N ILE A 221 -4.35 9.72 -2.00
CA ILE A 221 -5.71 9.56 -1.45
C ILE A 221 -5.86 8.20 -0.72
N PRO A 222 -5.56 7.03 -1.32
CA PRO A 222 -5.62 5.74 -0.63
C PRO A 222 -4.80 5.73 0.66
N THR A 223 -3.51 6.10 0.60
CA THR A 223 -2.60 6.08 1.75
C THR A 223 -3.07 7.00 2.87
N THR A 224 -3.47 8.23 2.53
CA THR A 224 -4.02 9.18 3.51
C THR A 224 -5.33 8.67 4.11
N THR A 225 -6.18 8.04 3.30
CA THR A 225 -7.46 7.48 3.74
C THR A 225 -7.24 6.34 4.72
N VAL A 226 -6.29 5.43 4.47
CA VAL A 226 -5.92 4.36 5.42
C VAL A 226 -5.45 4.97 6.72
N ASN A 227 -4.51 5.91 6.68
CA ASN A 227 -3.95 6.52 7.90
C ASN A 227 -5.04 7.22 8.73
N ILE A 228 -5.90 8.01 8.08
CA ILE A 228 -6.99 8.70 8.78
C ILE A 228 -7.98 7.69 9.37
N ILE A 229 -8.42 6.72 8.58
CA ILE A 229 -9.42 5.75 9.02
C ILE A 229 -8.85 4.88 10.14
N PHE A 230 -7.65 4.35 9.98
CA PHE A 230 -7.04 3.41 10.90
C PHE A 230 -6.66 4.05 12.24
N PHE A 231 -5.97 5.19 12.23
CA PHE A 231 -5.47 5.80 13.47
C PHE A 231 -6.49 6.69 14.18
N PHE A 232 -7.43 7.32 13.44
CA PHE A 232 -8.30 8.35 14.03
C PHE A 232 -9.79 7.97 14.04
N VAL A 233 -10.28 7.22 13.04
CA VAL A 233 -11.72 6.89 12.94
C VAL A 233 -12.04 5.55 13.59
N PHE A 234 -11.24 4.52 13.30
CA PHE A 234 -11.46 3.14 13.75
C PHE A 234 -11.54 3.03 15.28
N PRO A 235 -10.63 3.63 16.09
CA PRO A 235 -10.69 3.54 17.55
C PRO A 235 -11.97 4.15 18.15
N GLY A 236 -12.58 5.13 17.49
CA GLY A 236 -13.82 5.77 17.92
C GLY A 236 -15.10 5.06 17.43
N THR A 237 -14.98 4.05 16.58
CA THR A 237 -16.12 3.44 15.89
C THR A 237 -16.81 2.40 16.76
N LYS A 238 -18.12 2.57 17.01
CA LYS A 238 -18.94 1.65 17.82
C LYS A 238 -19.81 0.69 17.00
N SER A 239 -20.03 0.98 15.72
CA SER A 239 -20.88 0.15 14.86
C SER A 239 -20.11 -1.10 14.40
N PRO A 240 -20.58 -2.33 14.69
CA PRO A 240 -19.85 -3.55 14.33
C PRO A 240 -19.59 -3.68 12.83
N ASN A 241 -20.55 -3.30 11.98
CA ASN A 241 -20.37 -3.35 10.53
C ASN A 241 -19.28 -2.36 10.06
N LEU A 242 -19.20 -1.18 10.68
CA LEU A 242 -18.15 -0.21 10.35
C LEU A 242 -16.79 -0.66 10.89
N GLN A 243 -16.73 -1.34 12.04
CA GLN A 243 -15.49 -1.93 12.53
C GLN A 243 -14.96 -3.00 11.57
N THR A 244 -15.82 -3.87 11.04
CA THR A 244 -15.41 -4.83 9.99
C THR A 244 -14.84 -4.10 8.77
N VAL A 245 -15.51 -3.04 8.28
CA VAL A 245 -15.04 -2.29 7.11
C VAL A 245 -13.72 -1.57 7.38
N TYR A 246 -13.61 -0.85 8.50
CA TYR A 246 -12.43 -0.05 8.83
C TYR A 246 -11.23 -0.90 9.25
N SER A 247 -11.44 -2.04 9.92
CA SER A 247 -10.35 -2.98 10.22
C SER A 247 -9.81 -3.69 8.98
N ALA A 248 -10.59 -3.76 7.90
CA ALA A 248 -10.18 -4.29 6.61
C ALA A 248 -9.76 -3.20 5.62
N ILE A 249 -9.65 -1.93 6.05
CA ILE A 249 -9.39 -0.81 5.13
C ILE A 249 -8.08 -0.97 4.37
N TRP A 250 -7.07 -1.54 5.03
CA TRP A 250 -5.76 -1.86 4.46
C TRP A 250 -5.81 -2.93 3.35
N ILE A 251 -6.87 -3.74 3.32
CA ILE A 251 -7.15 -4.70 2.22
C ILE A 251 -7.97 -4.00 1.12
N VAL A 252 -8.92 -3.14 1.51
CA VAL A 252 -9.80 -2.41 0.58
C VAL A 252 -9.02 -1.43 -0.27
N THR A 253 -7.98 -0.80 0.26
CA THR A 253 -7.18 0.17 -0.49
C THR A 253 -6.42 -0.41 -1.67
N ASN A 254 -6.19 -1.73 -1.69
CA ASN A 254 -5.67 -2.42 -2.87
C ASN A 254 -6.62 -2.31 -4.08
N ILE A 255 -7.92 -2.05 -3.87
CA ILE A 255 -8.86 -1.75 -4.96
C ILE A 255 -8.58 -0.36 -5.55
N MET A 256 -8.16 0.59 -4.72
CA MET A 256 -7.88 1.97 -5.14
C MET A 256 -6.52 2.11 -5.84
N ASP A 257 -5.61 1.17 -5.56
CA ASP A 257 -4.26 1.12 -6.12
C ASP A 257 -4.21 0.56 -7.55
N ALA A 258 -5.22 -0.21 -7.96
CA ALA A 258 -5.29 -0.92 -9.24
C ALA A 258 -6.03 -0.16 -10.35
#